data_AF-A0A9P7K207-F1
#
_entry.id   AF-A0A9P7K207-F1
#
_cell.length_a   1.000
_cell.length_b   1.000
_cell.length_c   1.000
_cell.angle_alpha   90.00
_cell.angle_beta   90.00
_cell.angle_gamma   90.00
#
_symmetry.space_group_name_H-M   'P 1'
#
loop_
_entity.id
_entity.type
_entity.pdbx_description
1 polymer ?
#
loop_
_entity_poly.entity_id
_entity_poly.type
_entity_poly.pdbx_seq_one_letter_code
_entity_poly.pdbx_strand_id
1 'polypeptide(L)'
;MAWLGAHATNGISETHVLHHVSSKIPHYHAWEASAALKKKLAKRGLTLEGGAGGWAEVYRVYKECKFVEDEGDVVFFKNAYGLAKMKPVFASDAAASDSGIEIVDHEK
;
A
#
# COMPACT_ATOMS: atom_id res chain seq x y z
N MET A 1 -9.46 -14.01 -9.74
CA MET A 1 -10.70 -13.55 -9.06
C MET A 1 -11.18 -12.17 -9.55
N ALA A 2 -10.81 -11.72 -10.75
CA ALA A 2 -10.93 -10.30 -11.15
C ALA A 2 -12.26 -9.88 -11.82
N TRP A 3 -13.26 -10.76 -11.94
CA TRP A 3 -14.52 -10.40 -12.61
C TRP A 3 -15.59 -9.86 -11.64
N LEU A 4 -15.66 -10.39 -10.42
CA LEU A 4 -16.66 -9.98 -9.44
C LEU A 4 -16.47 -8.53 -9.01
N GLY A 5 -15.26 -8.08 -8.70
CA GLY A 5 -15.00 -6.69 -8.30
C GLY A 5 -15.13 -5.72 -9.48
N ALA A 6 -14.67 -6.12 -10.68
CA ALA A 6 -14.89 -5.37 -11.92
C ALA A 6 -16.38 -5.10 -12.18
N HIS A 7 -17.25 -6.09 -11.97
CA HIS A 7 -18.68 -5.96 -12.24
C HIS A 7 -19.45 -5.31 -11.08
N ALA A 8 -19.23 -5.76 -9.84
CA ALA A 8 -20.00 -5.30 -8.68
C ALA A 8 -19.56 -3.93 -8.15
N THR A 9 -18.30 -3.54 -8.39
CA THR A 9 -17.73 -2.29 -7.86
C THR A 9 -17.23 -1.34 -8.96
N ASN A 10 -17.61 -1.60 -10.21
CA ASN A 10 -17.10 -0.88 -11.38
C ASN A 10 -15.56 -0.83 -11.44
N GLY A 11 -14.88 -1.86 -10.93
CA GLY A 11 -13.41 -1.95 -10.91
C GLY A 11 -12.71 -1.05 -9.90
N ILE A 12 -13.42 -0.39 -8.98
CA ILE A 12 -12.79 0.52 -8.00
C ILE A 12 -11.91 -0.24 -7.01
N SER A 13 -12.23 -1.50 -6.69
CA SER A 13 -11.42 -2.35 -5.82
C SER A 13 -10.07 -2.69 -6.45
N GLU A 14 -10.07 -3.02 -7.73
CA GLU A 14 -8.86 -3.37 -8.49
C GLU A 14 -8.02 -2.14 -8.87
N THR A 15 -8.65 -0.97 -8.90
CA THR A 15 -8.01 0.32 -9.19
C THR A 15 -7.90 1.22 -7.95
N HIS A 16 -8.02 0.64 -6.74
CA HIS A 16 -8.15 1.36 -5.48
C HIS A 16 -7.05 2.41 -5.24
N VAL A 17 -5.78 2.06 -5.51
CA VAL A 17 -4.65 3.00 -5.37
C VAL A 17 -4.81 4.18 -6.32
N LEU A 18 -5.21 3.94 -7.58
CA LEU A 18 -5.48 5.04 -8.52
C LEU A 18 -6.63 5.91 -8.01
N HIS A 19 -7.70 5.31 -7.51
CA HIS A 19 -8.85 6.06 -6.98
C HIS A 19 -8.42 7.03 -5.87
N HIS A 20 -7.54 6.61 -4.94
CA HIS A 20 -7.03 7.51 -3.91
C HIS A 20 -6.06 8.57 -4.45
N VAL A 21 -5.26 8.25 -5.47
CA VAL A 21 -4.37 9.22 -6.11
C VAL A 21 -5.14 10.29 -6.90
N SER A 22 -6.20 9.89 -7.62
CA SER A 22 -7.02 10.78 -8.43
C SER A 22 -8.43 10.22 -8.61
N SER A 23 -9.29 10.49 -7.63
CA SER A 23 -10.68 10.00 -7.57
C SER A 23 -11.59 10.55 -8.68
N LYS A 24 -11.15 11.61 -9.38
CA LYS A 24 -11.91 12.24 -10.48
C LYS A 24 -11.85 11.46 -11.80
N ILE A 25 -10.98 10.45 -11.92
CA ILE A 25 -10.88 9.63 -13.12
C ILE A 25 -12.10 8.70 -13.17
N PRO A 26 -12.88 8.69 -14.27
CA PRO A 26 -14.04 7.82 -14.38
C PRO A 26 -13.64 6.34 -14.50
N HIS A 27 -14.51 5.44 -14.03
CA HIS A 27 -14.23 4.00 -13.96
C HIS A 27 -13.87 3.36 -15.32
N TYR A 28 -14.44 3.85 -16.42
CA TYR A 28 -14.13 3.37 -17.77
C TYR A 28 -12.71 3.73 -18.25
N HIS A 29 -12.03 4.68 -17.61
CA HIS A 29 -10.59 4.97 -17.82
C HIS A 29 -9.70 4.53 -16.65
N ALA A 30 -10.28 4.04 -15.54
CA ALA A 30 -9.52 3.71 -14.33
C ALA A 30 -8.51 2.59 -14.56
N TRP A 31 -8.81 1.62 -15.42
CA TRP A 31 -7.90 0.51 -15.72
C TRP A 31 -6.63 0.96 -16.45
N GLU A 32 -6.80 1.78 -17.49
CA GLU A 32 -5.69 2.35 -18.26
C GLU A 32 -4.83 3.26 -17.38
N ALA A 33 -5.47 4.15 -16.63
CA ALA A 33 -4.78 5.06 -15.71
C ALA A 33 -4.05 4.29 -14.59
N SER A 34 -4.61 3.20 -14.08
CA SER A 34 -3.99 2.34 -13.07
C SER A 34 -2.75 1.64 -13.63
N ALA A 35 -2.81 1.15 -14.87
CA ALA A 35 -1.65 0.58 -15.55
C ALA A 35 -0.52 1.61 -15.75
N ALA A 36 -0.86 2.83 -16.17
CA ALA A 36 0.10 3.92 -16.30
C ALA A 36 0.75 4.29 -14.95
N LEU A 37 -0.05 4.36 -13.88
CA LEU A 37 0.42 4.63 -12.52
C LEU A 37 1.36 3.52 -12.03
N LYS A 38 0.97 2.24 -12.14
CA LYS A 38 1.80 1.09 -11.79
C LYS A 38 3.14 1.12 -12.51
N LYS A 39 3.14 1.38 -13.83
CA LYS A 39 4.38 1.52 -14.62
C LYS A 39 5.28 2.65 -14.12
N LYS A 40 4.71 3.77 -13.68
CA LYS A 40 5.46 4.91 -13.12
C LYS A 40 6.06 4.58 -11.74
N LEU A 41 5.34 3.81 -10.91
CA LEU A 41 5.77 3.40 -9.58
C LEU A 41 6.81 2.29 -9.62
N ALA A 42 6.66 1.31 -10.53
CA ALA A 42 7.63 0.24 -10.72
C ALA A 42 9.04 0.77 -11.07
N LYS A 43 9.12 1.85 -11.87
CA LYS A 43 10.40 2.55 -12.14
C LYS A 43 11.09 3.11 -10.90
N ARG A 44 10.35 3.28 -9.79
CA ARG A 44 10.85 3.72 -8.48
C ARG A 44 11.01 2.55 -7.49
N GLY A 45 10.94 1.30 -7.96
CA GLY A 45 11.03 0.11 -7.11
C GLY A 45 9.77 -0.21 -6.30
N LEU A 46 8.65 0.47 -6.55
CA LEU A 46 7.39 0.23 -5.84
C LEU A 46 6.49 -0.72 -6.64
N THR A 47 6.17 -1.86 -6.05
CA THR A 47 5.18 -2.81 -6.58
C THR A 47 3.87 -2.71 -5.81
N LEU A 48 2.75 -2.72 -6.52
CA LEU A 48 1.40 -2.66 -5.95
C LEU A 48 0.69 -4.03 -6.04
N GLU A 49 1.39 -5.08 -6.42
CA GLU A 49 0.83 -6.42 -6.58
C GLU A 49 1.01 -7.25 -5.31
N GLY A 50 -0.11 -7.71 -4.74
CA GLY A 50 -0.14 -8.66 -3.63
C GLY A 50 -0.09 -10.12 -4.09
N GLY A 51 -0.16 -11.02 -3.12
CA GLY A 51 -0.26 -12.46 -3.40
C GLY A 51 -1.57 -12.83 -4.10
N ALA A 52 -1.64 -14.04 -4.63
CA ALA A 52 -2.87 -14.56 -5.21
C ALA A 52 -4.00 -14.56 -4.17
N GLY A 53 -5.19 -14.11 -4.58
CA GLY A 53 -6.37 -14.06 -3.70
C GLY A 53 -6.73 -15.45 -3.19
N GLY A 54 -6.55 -15.67 -1.88
CA GLY A 54 -6.81 -16.92 -1.18
C GLY A 54 -6.56 -16.78 0.32
N TRP A 55 -6.82 -17.84 1.08
CA TRP A 55 -6.71 -17.82 2.55
C TRP A 55 -5.31 -17.45 3.06
N ALA A 56 -4.26 -17.85 2.34
CA ALA A 56 -2.88 -17.49 2.69
C ALA A 56 -2.67 -15.97 2.64
N GLU A 57 -3.18 -15.32 1.60
CA GLU A 57 -3.06 -13.86 1.44
C GLU A 57 -3.92 -13.12 2.47
N VAL A 58 -5.14 -13.59 2.72
CA VAL A 58 -6.01 -13.04 3.77
C VAL A 58 -5.34 -13.15 5.14
N TYR A 59 -4.79 -14.31 5.49
CA TYR A 59 -4.10 -14.52 6.76
C TYR A 59 -2.84 -13.65 6.87
N ARG A 60 -2.08 -13.49 5.77
CA ARG A 60 -0.93 -12.59 5.71
C ARG A 60 -1.33 -11.16 6.01
N VAL A 61 -2.32 -10.61 5.29
CA VAL A 61 -2.80 -9.23 5.50
C VAL A 61 -3.33 -9.05 6.92
N TYR A 62 -4.11 -10.01 7.41
CA TYR A 62 -4.60 -9.99 8.79
C TYR A 62 -3.47 -9.89 9.82
N LYS A 63 -2.35 -10.59 9.62
CA LYS A 63 -1.21 -10.53 10.55
C LYS A 63 -0.35 -9.28 10.39
N GLU A 64 -0.20 -8.78 9.16
CA GLU A 64 0.76 -7.71 8.83
C GLU A 64 0.18 -6.30 8.97
N CYS A 65 -1.14 -6.13 8.88
CA CYS A 65 -1.80 -4.82 9.00
C CYS A 65 -2.64 -4.77 10.29
N LYS A 66 -2.00 -4.49 11.42
CA LYS A 66 -2.63 -4.45 12.75
C LYS A 66 -3.02 -3.06 13.19
N PHE A 67 -2.12 -2.09 13.00
CA PHE A 67 -2.34 -0.72 13.44
C PHE A 67 -1.53 0.27 12.58
N VAL A 68 -1.80 1.55 12.76
CA VAL A 68 -1.00 2.68 12.28
C VAL A 68 -0.67 3.55 13.49
N GLU A 69 0.46 4.25 13.46
CA GLU A 69 0.85 5.17 14.54
C GLU A 69 -0.12 6.35 14.63
N ASP A 70 -0.33 6.85 15.85
CA ASP A 70 -1.14 8.06 16.09
C ASP A 70 -0.43 9.35 15.64
N GLU A 71 0.89 9.29 15.51
CA GLU A 71 1.76 10.43 15.21
C GLU A 71 2.57 10.20 13.93
N GLY A 72 2.83 11.29 13.20
CA GLY A 72 3.67 11.30 11.99
C GLY A 72 2.95 11.80 10.74
N ASP A 73 3.65 12.56 9.90
CA ASP A 73 3.08 13.12 8.66
C ASP A 73 2.74 12.02 7.64
N VAL A 74 3.54 10.94 7.61
CA VAL A 74 3.35 9.78 6.75
C VAL A 74 3.48 8.52 7.60
N VAL A 75 2.36 7.83 7.81
CA VAL A 75 2.27 6.60 8.59
C VAL A 75 1.99 5.38 7.70
N PHE A 76 2.48 4.23 8.11
CA PHE A 76 2.29 2.95 7.42
C PHE A 76 1.64 1.93 8.34
N PHE A 77 0.92 0.97 7.76
CA PHE A 77 0.42 -0.18 8.52
C PHE A 77 1.57 -1.01 9.07
N LYS A 78 1.46 -1.36 10.35
CA LYS A 78 2.41 -2.13 11.13
C LYS A 78 1.80 -3.43 11.62
N ASN A 79 2.65 -4.44 11.76
CA ASN A 79 2.26 -5.72 12.35
C ASN A 79 2.28 -5.66 13.89
N ALA A 80 1.93 -6.76 14.57
CA ALA A 80 1.89 -6.79 16.04
C ALA A 80 3.25 -6.55 16.74
N TYR A 81 4.35 -6.60 15.99
CA TYR A 81 5.71 -6.30 16.47
C TYR A 81 6.13 -4.85 16.19
N GLY A 82 5.21 -4.02 15.67
CA GLY A 82 5.49 -2.63 15.33
C GLY A 82 6.15 -2.41 13.97
N LEU A 83 6.42 -3.47 13.19
CA LEU A 83 7.20 -3.36 11.95
C LEU A 83 6.32 -3.06 10.74
N ALA A 84 6.67 -2.02 9.98
CA ALA A 84 6.10 -1.73 8.67
C ALA A 84 6.83 -2.45 7.53
N LYS A 85 6.11 -2.79 6.45
CA LYS A 85 6.70 -3.39 5.23
C LYS A 85 7.47 -2.40 4.35
N MET A 86 7.24 -1.10 4.54
CA MET A 86 7.86 -0.05 3.76
C MET A 86 8.14 1.15 4.67
N LYS A 87 9.19 1.89 4.32
CA LYS A 87 9.59 3.11 5.02
C LYS A 87 9.43 4.32 4.10
N PRO A 88 9.09 5.49 4.64
CA PRO A 88 9.06 6.72 3.86
C PRO A 88 10.47 7.05 3.37
N VAL A 89 10.56 7.58 2.14
CA VAL A 89 11.79 8.18 1.62
C VAL A 89 11.62 9.68 1.71
N PHE A 90 12.30 10.30 2.66
CA PHE A 90 12.31 11.75 2.81
C PHE A 90 13.41 12.39 1.95
N ALA A 91 13.13 13.59 1.41
CA ALA A 91 14.08 14.32 0.57
C ALA A 91 15.25 14.95 1.38
N SER A 92 15.09 15.07 2.70
CA SER A 92 16.09 15.60 3.62
C SER A 92 15.93 14.98 5.00
N ASP A 93 17.02 14.76 5.72
CA ASP A 93 17.03 14.18 7.07
C ASP A 93 16.26 15.02 8.10
N ALA A 94 16.05 16.31 7.84
CA ALA A 94 15.23 17.20 8.68
C ALA A 94 13.73 16.90 8.67
N ALA A 95 13.25 16.07 7.73
CA ALA A 95 11.86 15.61 7.67
C ALA A 95 11.65 14.23 8.29
N ALA A 96 12.72 13.58 8.80
CA ALA A 96 12.62 12.32 9.49
C ALA A 96 12.19 12.56 10.95
N SER A 97 10.94 12.22 11.27
CA SER A 97 10.48 12.12 12.65
C SER A 97 11.05 10.86 13.29
N ASP A 98 11.50 10.96 14.55
CA ASP A 98 12.04 9.83 15.33
C ASP A 98 11.02 8.69 15.50
N SER A 99 9.72 9.02 15.39
CA SER A 99 8.61 8.05 15.33
C SER A 99 8.62 7.12 14.10
N GLY A 100 9.49 7.36 13.11
CA GLY A 100 9.66 6.53 11.92
C GLY A 100 10.81 5.50 12.01
N ILE A 101 11.59 5.50 13.10
CA ILE A 101 12.72 4.59 13.27
C ILE A 101 12.23 3.27 13.88
N GLU A 102 11.99 2.30 13.00
CA GLU A 102 11.80 0.90 13.38
C GLU A 102 13.09 0.38 14.06
N ILE A 103 13.05 0.17 15.38
CA ILE A 103 14.12 -0.51 16.11
C ILE A 103 13.99 -2.00 15.83
N VAL A 104 14.82 -2.51 14.92
CA VAL A 104 14.94 -3.94 14.67
C VAL A 104 16.08 -4.45 15.55
N ASP A 105 15.75 -5.01 16.71
CA ASP A 105 16.74 -5.73 17.53
C ASP A 105 17.22 -6.96 16.75
N HIS A 106 18.46 -6.92 16.25
CA HIS A 106 19.08 -8.01 15.51
C HIS A 106 19.65 -9.12 16.42
N GLU A 107 19.24 -9.18 17.68
CA GLU A 107 19.67 -10.19 18.65
C GLU A 107 18.52 -11.12 19.04
N LYS A 108 18.17 -12.05 18.15
CA LYS A 108 17.63 -13.37 18.51
C LYS A 108 17.71 -14.37 17.36
#